data_AF-A0A7Y0AKB8-F1
#
_entry.id   AF-A0A7Y0AKB8-F1
#
_cell.length_a   1.000
_cell.length_b   1.000
_cell.length_c   1.000
_cell.angle_alpha   90.00
_cell.angle_beta   90.00
_cell.angle_gamma   90.00
#
_symmetry.space_group_name_H-M   'P 1'
#
loop_
_entity.id
_entity.type
_entity.pdbx_description
1 polymer ?
#
loop_
_entity_poly.entity_id
_entity_poly.type
_entity_poly.pdbx_seq_one_letter_code
_entity_poly.pdbx_strand_id
1 'polypeptide(L)'
;MCIRLWVGRNRKKIDLKSEIIMGMDYYIEPKSENEYEDYLDFPNTLSYFFEQFGGYDEKSIVSQIESILNIDLSIFQKVYNPEMEFDFEEYDHDENDHNPDDFWVNTDDLIKKLEEFKEKIQSNTKYFSQIIFNPDDDDSKMSKMDIEDIIRYQKENPLTAYPRNNGILTEESLSSSISELIDTLKNLRSQNIEQVRLNYM
;
A
#
# COMPACT_ATOMS: atom_id res chain seq x y z
N MET A 1 -57.31 -17.28 -10.71
CA MET A 1 -57.20 -15.82 -10.95
C MET A 1 -55.90 -15.36 -10.30
N CYS A 2 -54.91 -15.01 -11.11
CA CYS A 2 -53.51 -14.88 -10.69
C CYS A 2 -53.23 -13.58 -9.95
N ILE A 3 -52.58 -13.69 -8.79
CA ILE A 3 -51.95 -12.60 -8.07
C ILE A 3 -50.60 -12.33 -8.75
N ARG A 4 -50.38 -11.11 -9.25
CA ARG A 4 -49.06 -10.64 -9.67
C ARG A 4 -48.60 -9.55 -8.71
N LEU A 5 -47.69 -9.94 -7.81
CA LEU A 5 -46.83 -9.04 -7.05
C LEU A 5 -45.78 -8.47 -8.00
N TRP A 6 -45.74 -7.14 -8.13
CA TRP A 6 -44.70 -6.43 -8.88
C TRP A 6 -43.60 -6.04 -7.89
N VAL A 7 -42.49 -6.77 -7.90
CA VAL A 7 -41.27 -6.43 -7.15
C VAL A 7 -40.29 -5.83 -8.14
N GLY A 8 -40.26 -4.49 -8.22
CA GLY A 8 -39.27 -3.76 -9.01
C GLY A 8 -37.92 -3.74 -8.29
N ARG A 9 -37.06 -4.72 -8.57
CA ARG A 9 -35.64 -4.68 -8.20
C ARG A 9 -34.88 -3.79 -9.20
N ASN A 10 -34.59 -2.55 -8.80
CA ASN A 10 -33.53 -1.75 -9.42
C ASN A 10 -32.17 -2.34 -9.04
N ARG A 11 -31.64 -3.24 -9.88
CA ARG A 11 -30.21 -3.57 -9.86
C ARG A 11 -29.50 -2.58 -10.78
N LYS A 12 -28.92 -1.52 -10.21
CA LYS A 12 -27.84 -0.80 -10.88
C LYS A 12 -26.69 -1.80 -11.06
N LYS A 13 -26.34 -2.11 -12.31
CA LYS A 13 -25.04 -2.69 -12.63
C LYS A 13 -24.00 -1.66 -12.21
N ILE A 14 -23.25 -1.96 -11.16
CA ILE A 14 -21.99 -1.27 -10.89
C ILE A 14 -21.02 -1.93 -11.86
N ASP A 15 -20.65 -1.19 -12.90
CA ASP A 15 -19.61 -1.58 -13.84
C ASP A 15 -18.29 -1.27 -13.15
N LEU A 16 -17.80 -2.21 -12.34
CA LEU A 16 -16.44 -2.20 -11.82
C LEU A 16 -15.54 -2.47 -13.03
N LYS A 17 -15.14 -1.40 -13.72
CA LYS A 17 -13.92 -1.42 -14.49
C LYS A 17 -12.80 -1.66 -13.48
N SER A 18 -12.39 -2.92 -13.35
CA SER A 18 -11.09 -3.26 -12.79
C SER A 18 -10.05 -2.70 -13.75
N GLU A 19 -9.66 -1.45 -13.53
CA GLU A 19 -8.41 -0.95 -14.06
C GLU A 19 -7.34 -1.83 -13.42
N ILE A 20 -6.67 -2.62 -14.26
CA ILE A 20 -5.51 -3.41 -13.88
C ILE A 20 -4.46 -2.38 -13.46
N ILE A 21 -4.34 -2.17 -12.15
CA ILE A 21 -3.23 -1.44 -11.57
C ILE A 21 -2.03 -2.35 -11.80
N MET A 22 -1.08 -1.93 -12.64
CA MET A 22 0.19 -2.65 -12.77
C MET A 22 1.01 -2.30 -11.52
N GLY A 23 0.88 -3.13 -10.48
CA GLY A 23 1.59 -3.06 -9.20
C GLY A 23 1.42 -4.40 -8.46
N MET A 24 2.40 -4.78 -7.65
CA MET A 24 2.33 -5.94 -6.75
C MET A 24 1.36 -5.62 -5.60
N ASP A 25 0.35 -6.45 -5.43
CA ASP A 25 -0.66 -6.22 -4.39
C ASP A 25 -0.10 -6.69 -3.03
N TYR A 26 -0.30 -5.88 -2.00
CA TYR A 26 -0.01 -6.32 -0.64
C TYR A 26 -1.08 -7.31 -0.18
N TYR A 27 -0.65 -8.27 0.63
CA TYR A 27 -1.54 -9.22 1.30
C TYR A 27 -1.18 -9.32 2.78
N ILE A 28 -2.18 -9.66 3.59
CA ILE A 28 -2.01 -9.91 5.02
C ILE A 28 -2.01 -11.41 5.23
N GLU A 29 -0.93 -11.92 5.77
CA GLU A 29 -0.87 -13.30 6.22
C GLU A 29 -1.02 -13.36 7.74
N PRO A 30 -2.08 -14.00 8.25
CA PRO A 30 -2.25 -14.22 9.68
C PRO A 30 -1.31 -15.32 10.17
N LYS A 31 -0.70 -15.12 11.34
CA LYS A 31 0.07 -16.18 11.99
C LYS A 31 -0.90 -17.20 12.58
N SER A 32 -0.95 -18.38 11.97
CA SER A 32 -1.89 -19.44 12.31
C SER A 32 -1.19 -20.79 12.45
N GLU A 33 -1.77 -21.65 13.30
CA GLU A 33 -1.39 -23.08 13.36
C GLU A 33 -2.00 -23.87 12.19
N ASN A 34 -2.95 -23.29 11.46
CA ASN A 34 -3.60 -23.93 10.32
C ASN A 34 -2.87 -23.60 9.02
N GLU A 35 -2.27 -24.61 8.39
CA GLU A 35 -1.56 -24.49 7.10
C GLU A 35 -2.46 -24.04 5.92
N TYR A 36 -3.78 -23.95 6.12
CA TYR A 36 -4.75 -23.55 5.09
C TYR A 36 -5.42 -22.18 5.37
N GLU A 37 -4.84 -21.34 6.22
CA GLU A 37 -5.41 -20.00 6.40
C GLU A 37 -5.12 -19.14 5.16
N ASP A 38 -6.19 -18.68 4.52
CA ASP A 38 -6.10 -17.87 3.30
C ASP A 38 -5.49 -16.49 3.62
N TYR A 39 -4.70 -16.00 2.67
CA TYR A 39 -4.24 -14.61 2.68
C TYR A 39 -5.45 -13.68 2.61
N LEU A 40 -5.39 -12.58 3.35
CA LEU A 40 -6.41 -11.55 3.32
C LEU A 40 -5.95 -10.39 2.44
N ASP A 41 -6.90 -9.82 1.71
CA ASP A 41 -6.66 -8.66 0.86
C ASP A 41 -6.18 -7.47 1.72
N PHE A 42 -5.10 -6.83 1.28
CA PHE A 42 -4.74 -5.51 1.76
C PHE A 42 -5.46 -4.45 0.90
N PRO A 43 -5.98 -3.35 1.47
CA PRO A 43 -6.75 -2.39 0.67
C PRO A 43 -5.91 -1.78 -0.47
N ASN A 44 -6.39 -1.90 -1.72
CA ASN A 44 -5.63 -1.52 -2.93
C ASN A 44 -5.07 -0.09 -2.90
N THR A 45 -5.81 0.87 -2.33
CA THR A 45 -5.31 2.26 -2.21
C THR A 45 -4.10 2.34 -1.28
N LEU A 46 -4.10 1.56 -0.19
CA LEU A 46 -2.95 1.46 0.70
C LEU A 46 -1.82 0.65 0.07
N SER A 47 -2.12 -0.41 -0.69
CA SER A 47 -1.12 -1.13 -1.50
C SER A 47 -0.38 -0.14 -2.39
N TYR A 48 -1.11 0.59 -3.25
CA TYR A 48 -0.55 1.62 -4.13
C TYR A 48 0.22 2.72 -3.37
N PHE A 49 -0.27 3.11 -2.19
CA PHE A 49 0.38 4.12 -1.35
C PHE A 49 1.75 3.65 -0.84
N PHE A 50 1.88 2.40 -0.39
CA PHE A 50 3.12 1.86 0.16
C PHE A 50 4.08 1.28 -0.89
N GLU A 51 3.57 0.85 -2.05
CA GLU A 51 4.33 0.16 -3.12
C GLU A 51 5.26 1.07 -3.94
N GLN A 52 5.26 2.39 -3.70
CA GLN A 52 5.92 3.32 -4.63
C GLN A 52 7.42 3.02 -4.80
N PHE A 53 7.83 2.66 -6.03
CA PHE A 53 9.20 2.37 -6.44
C PHE A 53 10.20 3.39 -5.87
N GLY A 54 11.33 2.90 -5.33
CA GLY A 54 12.39 3.75 -4.76
C GLY A 54 12.29 3.99 -3.25
N GLY A 55 11.30 3.38 -2.57
CA GLY A 55 11.21 3.40 -1.11
C GLY A 55 10.91 4.78 -0.55
N TYR A 56 10.98 4.89 0.76
CA TYR A 56 10.66 6.10 1.53
C TYR A 56 11.74 7.21 1.36
N ASP A 57 12.26 7.42 0.15
CA ASP A 57 12.99 8.62 -0.20
C ASP A 57 12.06 9.84 -0.14
N GLU A 58 12.61 11.03 0.09
CA GLU A 58 11.90 12.27 0.45
C GLU A 58 10.78 12.66 -0.52
N LYS A 59 10.81 12.13 -1.74
CA LYS A 59 9.84 12.42 -2.81
C LYS A 59 8.72 11.40 -2.93
N SER A 60 8.83 10.23 -2.30
CA SER A 60 7.72 9.28 -2.24
C SER A 60 6.52 9.92 -1.55
N ILE A 61 5.30 9.51 -1.92
CA ILE A 61 4.11 10.05 -1.27
C ILE A 61 4.11 9.69 0.23
N VAL A 62 4.62 8.51 0.58
CA VAL A 62 4.71 8.09 1.98
C VAL A 62 5.59 9.04 2.78
N SER A 63 6.82 9.31 2.34
CA SER A 63 7.73 10.22 3.05
C SER A 63 7.22 11.65 3.11
N GLN A 64 6.56 12.13 2.04
CA GLN A 64 5.89 13.43 2.07
C GLN A 64 4.81 13.46 3.15
N ILE A 65 3.95 12.43 3.23
CA ILE A 65 2.90 12.33 4.25
C ILE A 65 3.49 12.21 5.66
N GLU A 66 4.51 11.37 5.86
CA GLU A 66 5.22 11.23 7.13
C GLU A 66 5.77 12.57 7.62
N SER A 67 6.40 13.34 6.72
CA SER A 67 6.92 14.67 7.00
C SER A 67 5.81 15.68 7.33
N ILE A 68 4.76 15.76 6.50
CA ILE A 68 3.65 16.73 6.66
C ILE A 68 2.86 16.46 7.96
N LEU A 69 2.62 15.18 8.28
CA LEU A 69 1.83 14.76 9.43
C LEU A 69 2.66 14.50 10.69
N ASN A 70 3.99 14.49 10.56
CA ASN A 70 4.94 14.09 11.60
C ASN A 70 4.53 12.75 12.22
N ILE A 71 4.52 11.71 11.39
CA ILE A 71 4.18 10.32 11.73
C ILE A 71 5.22 9.38 11.12
N ASP A 72 5.52 8.29 11.82
CA ASP A 72 6.37 7.20 11.34
C ASP A 72 5.48 6.01 10.93
N LEU A 73 5.53 5.65 9.65
CA LEU A 73 4.81 4.57 8.99
C LEU A 73 5.76 3.43 8.57
N SER A 74 6.99 3.39 9.08
CA SER A 74 7.98 2.34 8.76
C SER A 74 7.52 0.92 9.11
N ILE A 75 6.55 0.74 10.01
CA ILE A 75 5.98 -0.57 10.34
C ILE A 75 5.39 -1.29 9.11
N PHE A 76 4.93 -0.55 8.09
CA PHE A 76 4.39 -1.11 6.84
C PHE A 76 5.48 -1.48 5.82
N GLN A 77 6.75 -1.18 6.10
CA GLN A 77 7.90 -1.60 5.29
C GLN A 77 8.39 -3.00 5.64
N LYS A 78 7.94 -3.57 6.77
CA LYS A 78 8.27 -4.94 7.17
C LYS A 78 7.49 -5.93 6.34
N VAL A 79 7.85 -6.04 5.06
CA VAL A 79 7.19 -6.88 4.07
C VAL A 79 8.03 -8.13 3.86
N TYR A 80 7.41 -9.29 4.04
CA TYR A 80 7.99 -10.57 3.69
C TYR A 80 7.78 -10.81 2.18
N ASN A 81 8.83 -11.22 1.49
CA ASN A 81 8.70 -11.68 0.11
C ASN A 81 9.47 -13.00 -0.02
N PRO A 82 8.77 -14.15 -0.10
CA PRO A 82 9.41 -15.46 -0.20
C PRO A 82 10.09 -15.70 -1.56
N GLU A 83 9.73 -14.95 -2.61
CA GLU A 83 10.34 -15.06 -3.94
C GLU A 83 11.56 -14.12 -4.13
N MET A 84 11.74 -13.12 -3.25
CA MET A 84 12.94 -12.27 -3.17
C MET A 84 14.09 -12.91 -2.37
N GLU A 85 14.19 -14.25 -2.36
CA GLU A 85 15.45 -14.95 -2.05
C GLU A 85 16.52 -14.78 -3.16
N PHE A 86 16.25 -13.97 -4.19
CA PHE A 86 17.21 -13.65 -5.26
C PHE A 86 17.95 -12.35 -5.00
N ASP A 87 19.23 -12.50 -4.64
CA ASP A 87 20.37 -11.58 -4.85
C ASP A 87 20.01 -10.17 -5.36
N PHE A 88 19.69 -9.25 -4.45
CA PHE A 88 20.13 -7.87 -4.66
C PHE A 88 21.60 -7.80 -4.28
N GLU A 89 22.48 -8.14 -5.23
CA GLU A 89 23.88 -7.73 -5.17
C GLU A 89 23.93 -6.20 -4.97
N GLU A 90 24.75 -5.76 -4.02
CA GLU A 90 25.04 -4.36 -3.64
C GLU A 90 24.17 -3.69 -2.57
N TYR A 91 24.13 -4.26 -1.37
CA TYR A 91 24.36 -3.47 -0.16
C TYR A 91 25.35 -4.21 0.74
N ASP A 92 26.50 -3.59 1.02
CA ASP A 92 27.48 -4.01 2.04
C ASP A 92 26.81 -3.99 3.43
N HIS A 93 25.98 -4.99 3.74
CA HIS A 93 25.48 -5.22 5.08
C HIS A 93 25.75 -6.66 5.48
N ASP A 94 26.40 -6.77 6.65
CA ASP A 94 26.76 -7.98 7.37
C ASP A 94 25.86 -9.19 7.11
N GLU A 95 26.49 -10.37 7.04
CA GLU A 95 25.92 -11.74 7.06
C GLU A 95 25.03 -12.01 8.30
N ASN A 96 24.02 -11.19 8.56
CA ASN A 96 23.01 -11.41 9.58
C ASN A 96 21.78 -12.02 8.92
N ASP A 97 21.85 -13.35 8.77
CA ASP A 97 20.75 -14.31 8.97
C ASP A 97 19.36 -13.65 9.09
N HIS A 98 18.71 -13.36 7.95
CA HIS A 98 17.35 -12.83 7.94
C HIS A 98 16.39 -13.92 8.42
N ASN A 99 16.08 -13.91 9.72
CA ASN A 99 15.12 -14.84 10.29
C ASN A 99 13.71 -14.48 9.76
N PRO A 100 12.99 -15.41 9.11
CA PRO A 100 11.60 -15.20 8.67
C PRO A 100 10.67 -14.71 9.79
N ASP A 101 11.02 -14.97 11.05
CA ASP A 101 10.26 -14.50 12.19
C ASP A 101 10.27 -12.97 12.40
N ASP A 102 11.26 -12.26 11.85
CA ASP A 102 11.42 -10.80 12.03
C ASP A 102 10.35 -9.99 11.27
N PHE A 103 9.65 -10.63 10.34
CA PHE A 103 8.57 -10.03 9.55
C PHE A 103 7.19 -10.14 10.22
N TRP A 104 7.06 -10.90 11.31
CA TRP A 104 5.83 -10.94 12.09
C TRP A 104 5.67 -9.66 12.91
N VAL A 105 4.51 -9.01 12.75
CA VAL A 105 4.15 -7.79 13.45
C VAL A 105 2.90 -8.07 14.30
N ASN A 106 2.87 -7.55 15.52
CA ASN A 106 1.68 -7.70 16.37
C ASN A 106 0.50 -6.94 15.76
N THR A 107 -0.66 -7.61 15.70
CA THR A 107 -1.91 -7.04 15.18
C THR A 107 -2.29 -5.74 15.90
N ASP A 108 -2.10 -5.69 17.23
CA ASP A 108 -2.40 -4.49 18.03
C ASP A 108 -1.48 -3.29 17.71
N ASP A 109 -0.20 -3.55 17.37
CA ASP A 109 0.74 -2.48 17.02
C ASP A 109 0.37 -1.86 15.67
N LEU A 110 -0.04 -2.67 14.69
CA LEU A 110 -0.55 -2.19 13.40
C LEU A 110 -1.86 -1.41 13.55
N ILE A 111 -2.82 -1.93 14.34
CA ILE A 111 -4.07 -1.21 14.62
C ILE A 111 -3.77 0.15 15.23
N LYS A 112 -2.93 0.20 16.26
CA LYS A 112 -2.56 1.43 16.95
C LYS A 112 -1.91 2.43 15.98
N LYS A 113 -1.03 1.97 15.09
CA LYS A 113 -0.39 2.84 14.09
C LYS A 113 -1.39 3.39 13.07
N LEU A 114 -2.35 2.59 12.61
CA LEU A 114 -3.40 3.05 11.70
C LEU A 114 -4.35 4.04 12.39
N GLU A 115 -4.68 3.82 13.66
CA GLU A 115 -5.48 4.76 14.44
C GLU A 115 -4.74 6.09 14.64
N GLU A 116 -3.44 6.07 14.92
CA GLU A 116 -2.57 7.25 14.94
C GLU A 116 -2.59 7.97 13.59
N PHE A 117 -2.41 7.23 12.48
CA PHE A 117 -2.41 7.79 11.13
C PHE A 117 -3.75 8.47 10.81
N LYS A 118 -4.87 7.81 11.14
CA LYS A 118 -6.21 8.34 10.96
C LYS A 118 -6.43 9.62 11.76
N GLU A 119 -5.96 9.69 13.01
CA GLU A 119 -6.05 10.90 13.85
C GLU A 119 -5.23 12.06 13.26
N LYS A 120 -4.02 11.78 12.77
CA LYS A 120 -3.17 12.79 12.11
C LYS A 120 -3.80 13.36 10.85
N ILE A 121 -4.41 12.52 10.02
CA ILE A 121 -5.17 12.96 8.83
C ILE A 121 -6.33 13.87 9.25
N GLN A 122 -7.12 13.46 10.25
CA GLN A 122 -8.29 14.21 10.71
C GLN A 122 -7.92 15.57 11.34
N SER A 123 -6.78 15.64 12.02
CA SER A 123 -6.32 16.86 12.68
C SER A 123 -5.64 17.86 11.73
N ASN A 124 -5.23 17.43 10.53
CA ASN A 124 -4.64 18.30 9.51
C ASN A 124 -5.35 18.17 8.16
N THR A 125 -6.53 18.79 8.02
CA THR A 125 -7.35 18.73 6.79
C THR A 125 -6.72 19.39 5.55
N LYS A 126 -5.49 19.88 5.62
CA LYS A 126 -4.76 20.47 4.48
C LYS A 126 -3.56 19.64 4.05
N TYR A 127 -3.27 18.53 4.72
CA TYR A 127 -2.10 17.70 4.44
C TYR A 127 -2.08 17.24 2.97
N PHE A 128 -3.23 16.78 2.46
CA PHE A 128 -3.32 16.18 1.14
C PHE A 128 -3.01 17.19 0.03
N SER A 129 -3.39 18.46 0.22
CA SER A 129 -3.10 19.54 -0.73
C SER A 129 -1.62 19.93 -0.83
N GLN A 130 -0.79 19.44 0.10
CA GLN A 130 0.65 19.70 0.12
C GLN A 130 1.45 18.57 -0.56
N ILE A 131 0.81 17.44 -0.88
CA ILE A 131 1.45 16.32 -1.56
C ILE A 131 1.74 16.73 -3.01
N ILE A 132 2.98 16.49 -3.43
CA ILE A 132 3.44 16.67 -4.80
C ILE A 132 3.44 15.29 -5.46
N PHE A 133 2.50 15.09 -6.38
CA PHE A 133 2.45 13.90 -7.22
C PHE A 133 3.35 14.05 -8.44
N ASN A 134 3.79 12.93 -9.02
CA ASN A 134 4.37 12.96 -10.36
C ASN A 134 3.34 13.53 -11.35
N PRO A 135 3.61 14.67 -12.01
CA PRO A 135 2.69 15.24 -12.99
C PRO A 135 2.68 14.47 -14.30
N ASP A 136 3.75 13.72 -14.61
CA ASP A 136 4.05 13.21 -15.94
C ASP A 136 4.22 11.68 -16.03
N ASP A 137 3.85 11.11 -17.17
CA ASP A 137 3.92 9.68 -17.49
C ASP A 137 5.10 9.59 -18.42
N ASP A 138 6.24 9.53 -17.75
CA ASP A 138 7.54 9.55 -18.40
C ASP A 138 7.93 8.15 -18.88
N ASP A 139 7.16 7.09 -18.62
CA ASP A 139 7.46 5.73 -19.07
C ASP A 139 7.56 5.68 -20.60
N SER A 140 6.63 6.35 -21.28
CA SER A 140 6.63 6.46 -22.75
C SER A 140 7.80 7.27 -23.31
N LYS A 141 8.37 8.17 -22.51
CA LYS A 141 9.50 9.03 -22.86
C LYS A 141 10.83 8.35 -22.57
N MET A 142 10.96 7.72 -21.41
CA MET A 142 12.13 6.99 -20.93
C MET A 142 12.34 5.68 -21.68
N SER A 143 11.27 5.00 -22.14
CA SER A 143 11.37 3.76 -22.95
C SER A 143 12.15 3.90 -24.27
N LYS A 144 12.42 5.13 -24.72
CA LYS A 144 13.20 5.43 -25.93
C LYS A 144 14.61 5.93 -25.63
N MET A 145 14.94 6.15 -24.36
CA MET A 145 16.24 6.61 -23.90
C MET A 145 17.14 5.41 -23.59
N ASP A 146 18.45 5.60 -23.67
CA ASP A 146 19.39 4.63 -23.09
C ASP A 146 19.48 4.81 -21.57
N ILE A 147 20.16 3.88 -20.88
CA ILE A 147 20.22 3.88 -19.42
C ILE A 147 20.92 5.11 -18.84
N GLU A 148 21.94 5.64 -19.51
CA GLU A 148 22.67 6.84 -19.06
C GLU A 148 21.78 8.09 -19.16
N ASP A 149 21.02 8.19 -20.25
CA ASP A 149 20.04 9.25 -20.46
C ASP A 149 18.86 9.15 -19.49
N ILE A 150 18.39 7.94 -19.16
CA ILE A 150 17.36 7.72 -18.13
C ILE A 150 17.86 8.23 -16.77
N ILE A 151 19.06 7.84 -16.35
CA ILE A 151 19.65 8.27 -15.06
C ILE A 151 19.78 9.80 -15.03
N ARG A 152 20.26 10.42 -16.12
CA ARG A 152 20.37 11.89 -16.21
C ARG A 152 18.99 12.53 -16.13
N TYR A 153 18.02 12.02 -16.87
CA TYR A 153 16.66 12.53 -16.89
C TYR A 153 15.99 12.46 -15.52
N GLN A 154 16.14 11.35 -14.78
CA GLN A 154 15.62 11.19 -13.43
C GLN A 154 16.28 12.14 -12.42
N LYS A 155 17.58 12.43 -12.56
CA LYS A 155 18.25 13.43 -11.72
C LYS A 155 17.70 14.84 -11.93
N GLU A 156 17.41 15.20 -13.18
CA GLU A 156 16.83 16.49 -13.56
C GLU A 156 15.33 16.57 -13.23
N ASN A 157 14.63 15.44 -13.23
CA ASN A 157 13.19 15.31 -13.04
C ASN A 157 12.91 14.23 -11.99
N PRO A 158 13.09 14.50 -10.71
CA PRO A 158 13.16 13.44 -9.72
C PRO A 158 11.82 12.82 -9.34
N LEU A 159 10.69 13.43 -9.74
CA LEU A 159 9.37 12.82 -9.58
C LEU A 159 9.10 11.71 -10.59
N THR A 160 9.89 11.62 -11.66
CA THR A 160 9.69 10.67 -12.76
C THR A 160 9.98 9.21 -12.39
N ALA A 161 10.66 9.01 -11.26
CA ALA A 161 10.86 7.69 -10.66
C ALA A 161 9.60 7.17 -9.92
N TYR A 162 8.60 8.02 -9.69
CA TYR A 162 7.37 7.67 -8.97
C TYR A 162 6.17 7.61 -9.91
N PRO A 163 5.19 6.72 -9.67
CA PRO A 163 4.02 6.62 -10.53
C PRO A 163 3.15 7.89 -10.48
N ARG A 164 2.48 8.20 -11.59
CA ARG A 164 1.40 9.20 -11.61
C ARG A 164 0.27 8.77 -10.69
N ASN A 165 -0.28 9.73 -9.96
CA ASN A 165 -1.54 9.54 -9.24
C ASN A 165 -2.72 9.69 -10.21
N ASN A 166 -3.09 8.59 -10.87
CA ASN A 166 -4.23 8.50 -11.81
C ASN A 166 -5.60 8.55 -11.10
N GLY A 167 -5.72 9.34 -10.03
CA GLY A 167 -6.92 9.42 -9.19
C GLY A 167 -7.09 8.27 -8.20
N ILE A 168 -6.11 7.37 -8.09
CA ILE A 168 -6.11 6.24 -7.16
C ILE A 168 -6.06 6.76 -5.72
N LEU A 169 -5.12 7.67 -5.45
CA LEU A 169 -4.95 8.28 -4.14
C LEU A 169 -5.70 9.61 -4.06
N THR A 170 -6.67 9.66 -3.17
CA THR A 170 -7.40 10.87 -2.74
C THR A 170 -7.45 10.87 -1.22
N GLU A 171 -7.74 12.02 -0.60
CA GLU A 171 -7.94 12.09 0.86
C GLU A 171 -9.03 11.11 1.33
N GLU A 172 -10.13 11.03 0.58
CA GLU A 172 -11.26 10.13 0.87
C GLU A 172 -10.87 8.66 0.70
N SER A 173 -10.24 8.28 -0.42
CA SER A 173 -9.83 6.89 -0.66
C SER A 173 -8.79 6.41 0.35
N LEU A 174 -7.80 7.25 0.68
CA LEU A 174 -6.81 6.92 1.70
C LEU A 174 -7.45 6.74 3.08
N SER A 175 -8.31 7.67 3.51
CA SER A 175 -9.00 7.58 4.80
C SER A 175 -9.92 6.35 4.89
N SER A 176 -10.61 6.03 3.79
CA SER A 176 -11.46 4.85 3.69
C SER A 176 -10.65 3.56 3.81
N SER A 177 -9.55 3.43 3.05
CA SER A 177 -8.70 2.24 3.08
C SER A 177 -7.97 2.05 4.41
N ILE A 178 -7.59 3.13 5.11
CA ILE A 178 -7.09 3.01 6.51
C ILE A 178 -8.17 2.42 7.42
N SER A 179 -9.41 2.86 7.28
CA SER A 179 -10.51 2.34 8.10
C SER A 179 -10.83 0.88 7.79
N GLU A 180 -10.80 0.51 6.51
CA GLU A 180 -10.95 -0.87 6.06
C GLU A 180 -9.89 -1.78 6.66
N LEU A 181 -8.61 -1.38 6.60
CA LEU A 181 -7.52 -2.16 7.18
C LEU A 181 -7.65 -2.30 8.71
N ILE A 182 -8.05 -1.23 9.41
CA ILE A 182 -8.32 -1.29 10.85
C ILE A 182 -9.40 -2.34 11.16
N ASP A 183 -10.47 -2.37 10.39
CA ASP A 183 -11.58 -3.30 10.59
C ASP A 183 -11.14 -4.75 10.30
N THR A 184 -10.35 -4.97 9.25
CA THR A 184 -9.74 -6.28 8.95
C THR A 184 -8.86 -6.77 10.10
N LEU A 185 -7.95 -5.94 10.61
CA LEU A 185 -7.07 -6.30 11.72
C LEU A 185 -7.84 -6.51 13.04
N LYS A 186 -8.89 -5.72 13.31
CA LYS A 186 -9.76 -5.92 14.47
C LYS A 186 -10.53 -7.24 14.39
N ASN A 187 -10.95 -7.64 13.19
CA ASN A 187 -11.57 -8.93 12.97
C ASN A 187 -10.59 -10.07 13.25
N LEU A 188 -9.36 -10.00 12.72
CA LEU A 188 -8.29 -10.97 13.04
C LEU A 188 -8.02 -11.07 14.54
N ARG A 189 -7.89 -9.92 15.22
CA ARG A 189 -7.72 -9.89 16.67
C ARG A 189 -8.86 -10.56 17.41
N SER A 190 -10.11 -10.40 16.96
CA SER A 190 -11.28 -11.06 17.57
C SER A 190 -11.27 -12.59 17.42
N GLN A 191 -10.47 -13.10 16.48
CA GLN A 191 -10.23 -14.53 16.24
C GLN A 191 -8.98 -15.03 17.00
N ASN A 192 -8.37 -14.18 17.86
CA ASN A 192 -7.13 -14.43 18.59
C ASN A 192 -5.88 -14.54 17.69
N ILE A 193 -5.89 -13.92 16.51
CA ILE A 193 -4.69 -13.77 15.68
C ILE A 193 -3.87 -12.59 16.21
N GLU A 194 -2.80 -12.89 16.96
CA GLU A 194 -1.96 -11.90 17.63
C GLU A 194 -0.91 -11.27 16.70
N GLN A 195 -0.50 -11.98 15.65
CA GLN A 195 0.54 -11.54 14.74
C GLN A 195 0.11 -11.74 13.28
N VAL A 196 0.55 -10.83 12.43
CA VAL A 196 0.40 -10.90 10.97
C VAL A 196 1.72 -10.52 10.32
N ARG A 197 1.92 -10.89 9.07
CA ARG A 197 2.98 -10.30 8.23
C ARG A 197 2.38 -9.78 6.93
N LEU A 198 3.01 -8.74 6.39
CA LEU A 198 2.64 -8.21 5.09
C LEU A 198 3.42 -8.96 4.03
N ASN A 199 2.77 -9.30 2.93
CA ASN A 199 3.36 -10.02 1.81
C ASN A 199 3.22 -9.26 0.50
N TYR A 200 4.23 -9.41 -0.35
CA TYR A 200 4.12 -9.10 -1.78
C TYR A 200 3.76 -10.38 -2.55
N MET A 201 2.75 -10.31 -3.40
CA MET A 201 2.41 -11.36 -4.38
C MET A 201 2.09 -10.77 -5.75
#